data_AF-A0A8J2WGA0-F1
#
_entry.id   AF-A0A8J2WGA0-F1
#
_cell.length_a   1.000
_cell.length_b   1.000
_cell.length_c   1.000
_cell.angle_alpha   90.00
_cell.angle_beta   90.00
_cell.angle_gamma   90.00
#
_symmetry.space_group_name_H-M   'P 1'
#
loop_
_entity.id
_entity.type
_entity.pdbx_description
1 polymer ?
#
loop_
_entity_poly.entity_id
_entity_poly.type
_entity_poly.pdbx_seq_one_letter_code
_entity_poly.pdbx_strand_id
1 'polypeptide(L)'
;MDKILAITNVVVGLLAFSLQISALAIYKDVDWGPDKAGAGIWGGIYLVIFGLLLIVKKLKSSQIVMGMAIMAALIGVIFIGLASWSIDGYQELIADCNLYLVLRALKICDRAAIDSLMIVSGILALIVNAIIAVKSNSIVSK
;
A
#
# COMPACT_ATOMS: atom_id res chain seq x y z
N MET A 1 17.09 -4.83 -13.55
CA MET A 1 16.46 -3.66 -12.91
C MET A 1 14.94 -3.77 -12.98
N ASP A 2 14.37 -3.92 -14.19
CA ASP A 2 12.91 -3.99 -14.39
C ASP A 2 12.21 -5.14 -13.64
N LYS A 3 12.85 -6.33 -13.59
CA LYS A 3 12.34 -7.47 -12.81
C LYS A 3 12.26 -7.18 -11.31
N ILE A 4 13.23 -6.48 -10.74
CA ILE A 4 13.24 -6.15 -9.31
C ILE A 4 12.10 -5.18 -9.02
N LEU A 5 11.94 -4.12 -9.82
CA LEU A 5 10.84 -3.17 -9.68
C LEU A 5 9.47 -3.85 -9.78
N ALA A 6 9.30 -4.77 -10.72
CA ALA A 6 8.06 -5.51 -10.88
C ALA A 6 7.77 -6.45 -9.69
N ILE A 7 8.78 -7.17 -9.19
CA ILE A 7 8.67 -8.01 -7.99
C ILE A 7 8.34 -7.15 -6.76
N THR A 8 9.00 -6.00 -6.59
CA THR A 8 8.68 -5.07 -5.50
C THR A 8 7.22 -4.65 -5.57
N ASN A 9 6.67 -4.37 -6.77
CA ASN A 9 5.26 -4.04 -6.93
C ASN A 9 4.33 -5.16 -6.45
N VAL A 10 4.65 -6.42 -6.79
CA VAL A 10 3.90 -7.59 -6.31
C VAL A 10 3.97 -7.71 -4.79
N VAL A 11 5.16 -7.60 -4.21
CA VAL A 11 5.36 -7.71 -2.76
C VAL A 11 4.62 -6.60 -2.01
N VAL A 12 4.74 -5.35 -2.46
CA VAL A 12 4.04 -4.20 -1.88
C VAL A 12 2.53 -4.36 -2.01
N GLY A 13 2.05 -4.86 -3.15
CA GLY A 13 0.62 -5.13 -3.36
C GLY A 13 0.07 -6.21 -2.43
N LEU A 14 0.81 -7.32 -2.26
CA LEU A 14 0.43 -8.37 -1.30
C LEU A 14 0.46 -7.86 0.14
N LEU A 15 1.48 -7.07 0.50
CA LEU A 15 1.60 -6.49 1.83
C LEU A 15 0.43 -5.55 2.13
N ALA A 16 0.11 -4.61 1.23
CA ALA A 16 -1.01 -3.69 1.38
C ALA A 16 -2.36 -4.43 1.50
N PHE A 17 -2.55 -5.48 0.68
CA PHE A 17 -3.73 -6.33 0.77
C PHE A 17 -3.83 -7.00 2.14
N SER A 18 -2.75 -7.67 2.59
CA SER A 18 -2.71 -8.36 3.88
C SER A 18 -2.94 -7.40 5.05
N LEU A 19 -2.29 -6.24 5.05
CA LEU A 19 -2.44 -5.22 6.10
C LEU A 19 -3.88 -4.72 6.19
N GLN A 20 -4.54 -4.46 5.06
CA GLN A 20 -5.94 -4.02 5.05
C GLN A 20 -6.90 -5.11 5.55
N ILE A 21 -6.65 -6.37 5.19
CA ILE A 21 -7.45 -7.50 5.69
C ILE A 21 -7.22 -7.70 7.19
N SER A 22 -5.97 -7.59 7.67
CA SER A 22 -5.65 -7.64 9.10
C SER A 22 -6.33 -6.51 9.87
N ALA A 23 -6.30 -5.28 9.34
CA ALA A 23 -7.03 -4.15 9.89
C ALA A 23 -8.54 -4.44 10.02
N LEU A 24 -9.17 -4.90 8.95
CA LEU A 24 -10.61 -5.20 8.96
C LEU A 24 -10.97 -6.37 9.87
N ALA A 25 -10.14 -7.41 9.96
CA ALA A 25 -10.43 -8.60 10.76
C ALA A 25 -10.22 -8.36 12.27
N ILE A 26 -9.15 -7.67 12.64
CA ILE A 26 -8.76 -7.45 14.05
C ILE A 26 -9.58 -6.31 14.68
N TYR A 27 -9.90 -5.28 13.88
CA TYR A 27 -10.58 -4.06 14.34
C TYR A 27 -12.03 -3.95 13.87
N LYS A 28 -12.66 -5.08 13.47
CA LYS A 28 -14.05 -5.13 12.97
C LYS A 28 -15.10 -4.43 13.85
N ASP A 29 -14.86 -4.39 15.17
CA ASP A 29 -15.78 -3.83 16.16
C ASP A 29 -15.57 -2.32 16.38
N VAL A 30 -14.59 -1.72 15.70
CA VAL A 30 -14.27 -0.29 15.75
C VAL A 30 -14.41 0.29 14.34
N ASP A 31 -15.26 1.30 14.21
CA ASP A 31 -15.53 1.91 12.92
C ASP A 31 -14.43 2.91 12.53
N TRP A 32 -13.42 2.42 11.81
CA TRP A 32 -12.35 3.23 11.24
C TRP A 32 -12.74 3.71 9.84
N GLY A 33 -13.05 5.01 9.73
CA GLY A 33 -13.39 5.66 8.45
C GLY A 33 -12.42 5.34 7.29
N PRO A 34 -11.10 5.41 7.48
CA PRO A 34 -10.12 5.08 6.43
C PRO A 34 -10.21 3.64 5.91
N ASP A 35 -10.57 2.68 6.76
CA ASP A 35 -10.64 1.26 6.36
C ASP A 35 -11.81 0.95 5.44
N LYS A 36 -12.89 1.73 5.54
CA LYS A 36 -14.06 1.60 4.65
C LYS A 36 -13.75 1.92 3.20
N ALA A 37 -12.71 2.72 2.94
CA ALA A 37 -12.26 2.98 1.57
C ALA A 37 -11.69 1.72 0.90
N GLY A 38 -11.30 0.69 1.69
CA GLY A 38 -10.81 -0.58 1.18
C GLY A 38 -9.55 -0.44 0.31
N ALA A 39 -8.81 0.66 0.45
CA ALA A 39 -7.73 1.04 -0.45
C ALA A 39 -6.66 -0.04 -0.57
N GLY A 40 -6.21 -0.60 0.55
CA GLY A 40 -5.21 -1.68 0.52
C GLY A 40 -5.69 -2.94 -0.22
N ILE A 41 -7.00 -3.22 -0.27
CA ILE A 41 -7.55 -4.37 -1.01
C ILE A 41 -7.48 -4.10 -2.51
N TRP A 42 -8.21 -3.10 -3.01
CA TRP A 42 -8.30 -2.86 -4.45
C TRP A 42 -6.97 -2.35 -5.03
N GLY A 43 -6.26 -1.50 -4.27
CA GLY A 43 -4.93 -1.00 -4.63
C GLY A 43 -3.88 -2.11 -4.59
N GLY A 44 -3.92 -2.99 -3.57
CA GLY A 44 -3.03 -4.14 -3.48
C GLY A 44 -3.18 -5.10 -4.66
N ILE A 45 -4.42 -5.44 -5.01
CA ILE A 45 -4.73 -6.27 -6.19
C ILE A 45 -4.19 -5.62 -7.47
N TYR A 46 -4.39 -4.30 -7.64
CA TYR A 46 -3.88 -3.57 -8.80
C TYR A 46 -2.35 -3.69 -8.92
N LEU A 47 -1.62 -3.44 -7.83
CA LEU A 47 -0.15 -3.51 -7.80
C LEU A 47 0.36 -4.93 -8.12
N VAL A 48 -0.31 -5.96 -7.61
CA VAL A 48 0.01 -7.37 -7.93
C VAL A 48 -0.20 -7.65 -9.41
N ILE A 49 -1.37 -7.32 -9.96
CA ILE A 49 -1.67 -7.57 -11.38
C ILE A 49 -0.68 -6.81 -12.26
N PHE A 50 -0.42 -5.54 -11.97
CA PHE A 50 0.52 -4.74 -12.75
C PHE A 50 1.95 -5.30 -12.68
N GLY A 51 2.42 -5.66 -11.48
CA GLY A 51 3.73 -6.30 -11.29
C GLY A 51 3.85 -7.63 -12.06
N LEU A 52 2.81 -8.47 -12.02
CA LEU A 52 2.78 -9.71 -12.78
C LEU A 52 2.82 -9.46 -14.29
N LEU A 53 2.04 -8.51 -14.81
CA LEU A 53 2.05 -8.14 -16.24
C LEU A 53 3.42 -7.66 -16.72
N LEU A 54 4.16 -6.95 -15.87
CA LEU A 54 5.55 -6.56 -16.12
C LEU A 54 6.48 -7.77 -16.14
N ILE A 55 6.34 -8.71 -15.18
CA ILE A 55 7.17 -9.93 -15.12
C ILE A 55 6.97 -10.81 -16.37
N VAL A 56 5.72 -11.01 -16.79
CA VAL A 56 5.40 -11.85 -17.96
C VAL A 56 5.57 -11.13 -19.30
N LYS A 57 6.06 -9.88 -19.29
CA LYS A 57 6.26 -9.05 -20.49
C LYS A 57 5.02 -8.93 -21.40
N LYS A 58 3.82 -8.89 -20.82
CA LYS A 58 2.57 -8.78 -21.60
C LYS A 58 2.28 -7.36 -22.08
N LEU A 59 3.01 -6.36 -21.58
CA LEU A 59 2.81 -4.95 -21.90
C LEU A 59 3.72 -4.53 -23.07
N LYS A 60 3.11 -4.33 -24.25
CA LYS A 60 3.83 -4.02 -25.50
C LYS A 60 3.83 -2.53 -25.88
N SER A 61 3.17 -1.68 -25.10
CA SER A 61 3.10 -0.24 -25.36
C SER A 61 3.63 0.53 -24.15
N SER A 62 4.59 1.41 -24.39
CA SER A 62 5.21 2.22 -23.33
C SER A 62 4.21 3.19 -22.70
N GLN A 63 3.26 3.70 -23.49
CA GLN A 63 2.16 4.54 -22.99
C GLN A 63 1.28 3.78 -21.97
N ILE A 64 1.00 2.49 -22.22
CA ILE A 64 0.22 1.66 -21.30
C ILE A 64 1.01 1.42 -20.01
N VAL A 65 2.29 1.08 -20.11
CA VAL A 65 3.17 0.90 -18.94
C VAL A 65 3.22 2.18 -18.11
N MET A 66 3.39 3.33 -18.76
CA MET A 66 3.44 4.63 -18.11
C MET A 66 2.12 4.97 -17.41
N GLY A 67 0.98 4.81 -18.10
CA GLY A 67 -0.34 5.09 -17.54
C GLY A 67 -0.64 4.23 -16.31
N MET A 68 -0.35 2.92 -16.38
CA MET A 68 -0.54 2.03 -15.24
C MET A 68 0.42 2.34 -14.07
N ALA A 69 1.65 2.75 -14.37
CA ALA A 69 2.60 3.17 -13.36
C ALA A 69 2.16 4.47 -12.66
N ILE A 70 1.60 5.44 -13.39
CA ILE A 70 1.04 6.66 -12.79
C ILE A 70 -0.11 6.30 -11.84
N MET A 71 -1.03 5.42 -12.26
CA MET A 71 -2.12 4.96 -11.40
C MET A 71 -1.62 4.24 -10.15
N ALA A 72 -0.61 3.36 -10.29
CA ALA A 72 0.02 2.69 -9.16
C ALA A 72 0.70 3.68 -8.19
N ALA A 73 1.31 4.74 -8.72
CA ALA A 73 1.89 5.80 -7.89
C ALA A 73 0.81 6.57 -7.12
N LEU A 74 -0.33 6.89 -7.75
CA LEU A 74 -1.48 7.52 -7.08
C LEU A 74 -2.07 6.62 -5.98
N ILE A 75 -2.14 5.30 -6.21
CA ILE A 75 -2.51 4.34 -5.17
C ILE A 75 -1.57 4.43 -3.96
N GLY A 76 -0.26 4.57 -4.21
CA GLY A 76 0.71 4.80 -3.14
C GLY A 76 0.42 6.05 -2.32
N VAL A 77 0.05 7.16 -2.98
CA VAL A 77 -0.38 8.41 -2.30
C VAL A 77 -1.65 8.20 -1.48
N ILE A 78 -2.62 7.44 -2.00
CA ILE A 78 -3.86 7.11 -1.27
C ILE A 78 -3.56 6.31 -0.01
N PHE A 79 -2.65 5.32 -0.08
CA PHE A 79 -2.23 4.55 1.10
C PHE A 79 -1.64 5.46 2.18
N ILE A 80 -0.74 6.37 1.79
CA ILE A 80 -0.14 7.34 2.72
C ILE A 80 -1.23 8.20 3.35
N GLY A 81 -2.12 8.79 2.55
CA GLY A 81 -3.15 9.71 3.03
C GLY A 81 -4.13 9.04 3.99
N LEU A 82 -4.64 7.86 3.65
CA LEU A 82 -5.62 7.15 4.47
C LEU A 82 -5.00 6.63 5.78
N ALA A 83 -3.79 6.08 5.73
CA ALA A 83 -3.11 5.60 6.94
C ALA A 83 -2.66 6.77 7.84
N SER A 84 -2.28 7.92 7.27
CA SER A 84 -1.99 9.14 8.05
C SER A 84 -3.25 9.68 8.72
N TRP A 85 -4.38 9.71 8.01
CA TRP A 85 -5.67 10.08 8.60
C TRP A 85 -6.10 9.12 9.72
N SER A 86 -5.84 7.82 9.55
CA SER A 86 -6.05 6.84 10.61
C SER A 86 -5.23 7.19 11.86
N ILE A 87 -3.92 7.40 11.72
CA ILE A 87 -3.01 7.76 12.82
C ILE A 87 -3.44 9.03 13.56
N ASP A 88 -3.80 10.08 12.83
CA ASP A 88 -4.29 11.34 13.40
C ASP A 88 -5.47 11.10 14.36
N GLY A 89 -6.38 10.18 14.00
CA GLY A 89 -7.53 9.81 14.81
C GLY A 89 -7.23 9.12 16.15
N TYR A 90 -6.01 8.61 16.37
CA TYR A 90 -5.61 8.00 17.63
C TYR A 90 -4.26 8.49 18.16
N GLN A 91 -3.72 9.59 17.63
CA GLN A 91 -2.38 10.07 17.96
C GLN A 91 -2.18 10.32 19.47
N GLU A 92 -3.18 10.87 20.15
CA GLU A 92 -3.14 11.11 21.60
C GLU A 92 -3.02 9.81 22.42
N LEU A 93 -3.52 8.69 21.88
CA LEU A 93 -3.51 7.38 22.54
C LEU A 93 -2.20 6.61 22.30
N ILE A 94 -1.35 7.05 21.36
CA ILE A 94 -0.05 6.41 21.06
C ILE A 94 0.93 6.64 22.22
N ALA A 95 0.88 7.80 22.88
CA ALA A 95 1.77 8.16 23.98
C ALA A 95 1.59 7.26 25.22
N ASP A 96 0.37 6.75 25.44
CA ASP A 96 0.00 5.93 26.60
C ASP A 96 -0.21 4.44 26.24
N CYS A 97 0.53 3.94 25.25
CA CYS A 97 0.52 2.54 24.81
C CYS A 97 0.74 1.52 25.96
N ASN A 98 1.31 1.92 27.10
CA ASN A 98 1.56 1.07 28.27
C ASN A 98 0.50 1.15 29.38
N LEU A 99 -0.41 2.13 29.37
CA LEU A 99 -1.22 2.47 30.57
C LEU A 99 -2.69 2.00 30.52
N TYR A 100 -3.20 1.59 29.36
CA TYR A 100 -4.62 1.26 29.18
C TYR A 100 -4.90 -0.25 29.17
N LEU A 101 -5.16 -0.82 30.37
CA LEU A 101 -5.93 -2.06 30.59
C LEU A 101 -5.72 -3.16 29.53
N VAL A 102 -4.67 -3.97 29.72
CA VAL A 102 -4.29 -5.32 29.20
C VAL A 102 -4.98 -5.93 27.95
N LEU A 103 -6.25 -5.64 27.63
CA LEU A 103 -6.94 -6.00 26.39
C LEU A 103 -7.13 -4.87 25.36
N ARG A 104 -7.11 -3.57 25.74
CA ARG A 104 -7.41 -2.45 24.83
C ARG A 104 -6.18 -1.70 24.31
N ALA A 105 -5.12 -1.53 25.11
CA ALA A 105 -3.90 -0.85 24.65
C ALA A 105 -3.11 -1.65 23.61
N LEU A 106 -3.06 -2.98 23.73
CA LEU A 106 -2.41 -3.87 22.75
C LEU A 106 -2.92 -3.61 21.32
N LYS A 107 -4.23 -3.37 21.19
CA LYS A 107 -4.89 -3.08 19.92
C LYS A 107 -4.47 -1.73 19.30
N ILE A 108 -4.15 -0.69 20.07
CA ILE A 108 -3.82 0.62 19.46
C ILE A 108 -2.38 0.62 18.93
N CYS A 109 -1.43 0.01 19.65
CA CYS A 109 -0.04 -0.07 19.20
C CYS A 109 0.08 -1.01 17.98
N ASP A 110 -0.66 -2.11 17.97
CA ASP A 110 -0.76 -3.01 16.81
C ASP A 110 -1.38 -2.28 15.60
N ARG A 111 -2.36 -1.40 15.83
CA ARG A 111 -2.95 -0.58 14.77
C ARG A 111 -1.95 0.43 14.22
N ALA A 112 -1.20 1.10 15.09
CA ALA A 112 -0.14 2.02 14.71
C ALA A 112 0.92 1.34 13.85
N ALA A 113 1.28 0.09 14.16
CA ALA A 113 2.19 -0.70 13.35
C ALA A 113 1.61 -1.02 11.96
N ILE A 114 0.34 -1.42 11.88
CA ILE A 114 -0.35 -1.69 10.61
C ILE A 114 -0.41 -0.44 9.72
N ASP A 115 -0.85 0.69 10.28
CA ASP A 115 -0.95 1.95 9.53
C ASP A 115 0.44 2.45 9.10
N SER A 116 1.45 2.34 9.96
CA SER A 116 2.84 2.69 9.61
C SER A 116 3.39 1.82 8.47
N LEU A 117 3.14 0.51 8.50
CA LEU A 117 3.52 -0.40 7.42
C LEU A 117 2.75 -0.09 6.13
N MET A 118 1.50 0.36 6.22
CA MET A 118 0.72 0.82 5.08
C MET A 118 1.31 2.11 4.47
N ILE A 119 1.76 3.05 5.29
CA ILE A 119 2.48 4.26 4.82
C ILE A 119 3.76 3.87 4.10
N VAL A 120 4.57 2.98 4.68
CA VAL A 120 5.81 2.49 4.05
C VAL A 120 5.50 1.80 2.72
N SER A 121 4.43 0.99 2.67
CA SER A 121 3.96 0.36 1.43
C SER A 121 3.56 1.40 0.38
N GLY A 122 2.88 2.48 0.80
CA GLY A 122 2.51 3.59 -0.05
C GLY A 122 3.71 4.35 -0.62
N ILE A 123 4.72 4.62 0.21
CA ILE A 123 5.99 5.26 -0.22
C ILE A 123 6.72 4.38 -1.24
N LEU A 124 6.83 3.08 -0.97
CA LEU A 124 7.46 2.14 -1.88
C LEU A 124 6.71 2.05 -3.21
N ALA A 125 5.38 1.96 -3.18
CA ALA A 125 4.54 1.99 -4.39
C ALA A 125 4.77 3.28 -5.19
N LEU A 126 4.78 4.44 -4.53
CA LEU A 126 5.04 5.73 -5.18
C LEU A 126 6.41 5.76 -5.89
N ILE A 127 7.48 5.43 -5.17
CA ILE A 127 8.85 5.51 -5.70
C ILE A 127 9.06 4.50 -6.83
N VAL A 128 8.67 3.24 -6.62
CA VAL A 128 8.87 2.18 -7.62
C VAL A 128 8.12 2.50 -8.90
N ASN A 129 6.87 2.93 -8.79
CA ASN A 129 6.05 3.20 -9.97
C ASN A 129 6.43 4.52 -10.64
N ALA A 130 6.91 5.53 -9.91
CA ALA A 130 7.53 6.71 -10.54
C ALA A 130 8.75 6.33 -11.40
N ILE A 131 9.61 5.43 -10.92
CA ILE A 131 10.75 4.92 -11.70
C ILE A 131 10.28 4.15 -12.93
N ILE A 132 9.25 3.30 -12.79
CA ILE A 132 8.67 2.54 -13.92
C ILE A 132 8.08 3.49 -14.97
N ALA A 133 7.39 4.56 -14.55
CA ALA A 133 6.81 5.54 -15.46
C ALA A 133 7.88 6.23 -16.30
N VAL A 134 8.95 6.72 -15.66
CA VAL A 134 10.08 7.39 -16.32
C VAL A 134 10.83 6.43 -17.25
N LYS A 135 10.92 5.14 -16.90
CA LYS A 135 11.65 4.12 -17.69
C LYS A 135 10.77 3.31 -18.65
N SER A 136 9.51 3.68 -18.81
CA SER A 136 8.51 2.93 -19.59
C SER A 136 8.97 2.57 -21.02
N ASN A 137 9.64 3.48 -21.71
CA ASN A 137 10.20 3.25 -23.06
C ASN A 137 11.28 2.14 -23.07
N SER A 138 12.15 2.11 -22.06
CA SER A 138 13.20 1.08 -21.93
C SER A 138 12.63 -0.29 -21.55
N ILE A 139 11.50 -0.33 -20.84
CA ILE A 139 10.87 -1.57 -20.37
C ILE A 139 10.21 -2.32 -21.54
N VAL A 140 9.65 -1.59 -22.50
CA VAL A 140 8.98 -2.16 -23.68
C VAL A 140 9.94 -2.48 -24.82
N SER A 141 11.06 -1.77 -24.93
CA SER A 141 12.06 -1.97 -25.98
C SER A 141 12.93 -3.24 -25.80
N LYS A 142 12.65 -4.10 -24.81
CA LYS A 142 13.43 -5.31 -24.45
C LYS A 142 12.57 -6.57 -24.32
#